data_AF-W1XJ05-F1
#
_entry.id   AF-W1XJ05-F1
#
_cell.length_a   1.000
_cell.length_b   1.000
_cell.length_c   1.000
_cell.angle_alpha   90.00
_cell.angle_beta   90.00
_cell.angle_gamma   90.00
#
_symmetry.space_group_name_H-M   'P 1'
#
loop_
_entity.id
_entity.type
_entity.pdbx_description
1 polymer ?
#
loop_
_entity_poly.entity_id
_entity_poly.type
_entity_poly.pdbx_seq_one_letter_code
_entity_poly.pdbx_strand_id
1 'polypeptide(L)'
;GWYQVPVTKETLQAPAGLSSVADAVWTGNHLKMVRFAVENKTLSALNIRESDFWQPGTRAVMFSQPASQLLAGARMDVYVIRDGEGN
;
A
#
# COMPACT_ATOMS: atom_id res chain seq x y z
N GLY A 1 -12.72 -1.61 17.78
CA GLY A 1 -11.80 -2.73 17.47
C GLY A 1 -11.64 -2.84 15.96
N TRP A 2 -10.57 -3.47 15.48
CA TRP A 2 -10.36 -3.71 14.05
C TRP A 2 -10.96 -5.04 13.63
N TYR A 3 -11.62 -5.07 12.48
CA TYR A 3 -12.12 -6.31 11.87
C TYR A 3 -11.74 -6.35 10.38
N GLN A 4 -11.40 -7.54 9.91
CA GLN A 4 -11.06 -7.75 8.52
C GLN A 4 -12.34 -7.80 7.68
N VAL A 5 -12.28 -7.20 6.49
CA VAL A 5 -13.35 -7.25 5.49
C VAL A 5 -12.78 -7.75 4.16
N PRO A 6 -13.61 -8.28 3.26
CA PRO A 6 -13.15 -8.69 1.94
C PRO A 6 -12.52 -7.52 1.17
N VAL A 7 -11.43 -7.82 0.43
CA VAL A 7 -10.92 -6.91 -0.59
C VAL A 7 -11.98 -6.77 -1.69
N THR A 8 -12.23 -5.55 -2.13
CA THR A 8 -13.20 -5.24 -3.17
C THR A 8 -12.57 -4.39 -4.27
N LYS A 9 -12.51 -3.08 -4.09
CA LYS A 9 -12.06 -2.09 -5.10
C LYS A 9 -10.86 -1.28 -4.65
N GLU A 10 -10.17 -1.72 -3.61
CA GLU A 10 -9.03 -0.98 -3.07
C GLU A 10 -7.90 -0.94 -4.08
N THR A 11 -7.53 0.27 -4.48
CA THR A 11 -6.42 0.53 -5.38
C THR A 11 -5.36 1.39 -4.69
N LEU A 12 -4.11 1.20 -5.08
CA LEU A 12 -2.99 2.04 -4.68
C LEU A 12 -2.23 2.42 -5.94
N GLN A 13 -2.18 3.72 -6.24
CA GLN A 13 -1.34 4.23 -7.30
C GLN A 13 0.11 4.00 -6.90
N ALA A 14 0.78 3.12 -7.64
CA ALA A 14 2.18 2.83 -7.44
C ALA A 14 3.03 3.70 -8.39
N PRO A 15 4.24 4.08 -7.97
CA PRO A 15 5.23 4.70 -8.85
C PRO A 15 5.53 3.88 -10.11
N ALA A 16 6.03 4.55 -11.15
CA ALA A 16 6.37 3.89 -12.40
C ALA A 16 7.33 2.70 -12.19
N GLY A 17 7.04 1.58 -12.85
CA GLY A 17 7.79 0.33 -12.70
C GLY A 17 7.36 -0.54 -11.52
N LEU A 18 6.50 -0.04 -10.62
CA LEU A 18 5.90 -0.81 -9.55
C LEU A 18 4.47 -1.23 -9.89
N SER A 19 4.09 -2.44 -9.51
CA SER A 19 2.69 -2.87 -9.46
C SER A 19 2.21 -2.94 -8.02
N SER A 20 0.93 -2.68 -7.79
CA SER A 20 0.32 -2.79 -6.46
C SER A 20 -1.02 -3.52 -6.53
N VAL A 21 -1.22 -4.48 -5.63
CA VAL A 21 -2.45 -5.29 -5.53
C VAL A 21 -2.91 -5.32 -4.07
N ALA A 22 -4.19 -5.04 -3.80
CA ALA A 22 -4.74 -5.16 -2.46
C ALA A 22 -4.83 -6.64 -2.05
N ASP A 23 -4.34 -6.95 -0.86
CA ASP A 23 -4.25 -8.31 -0.32
C ASP A 23 -5.15 -8.50 0.92
N ALA A 24 -5.30 -7.46 1.74
CA ALA A 24 -6.19 -7.48 2.89
C ALA A 24 -6.71 -6.10 3.26
N VAL A 25 -7.92 -6.04 3.82
CA VAL A 25 -8.57 -4.81 4.28
C VAL A 25 -9.06 -5.01 5.71
N TRP A 26 -8.80 -4.02 6.56
CA TRP A 26 -9.38 -3.92 7.90
C TRP A 26 -10.11 -2.59 8.05
N THR A 27 -11.21 -2.63 8.78
CA THR A 27 -11.95 -1.44 9.16
C THR A 27 -12.11 -1.39 10.66
N GLY A 28 -12.09 -0.19 11.23
CA GLY A 28 -12.22 0.01 12.66
C GLY A 28 -11.90 1.45 13.03
N ASN A 29 -12.49 1.95 14.11
CA ASN A 29 -12.22 3.29 14.64
C ASN A 29 -12.36 4.40 13.57
N HIS A 30 -13.36 4.30 12.68
CA HIS A 30 -13.60 5.21 11.54
C HIS A 30 -12.47 5.27 10.50
N LEU A 31 -11.60 4.25 10.50
CA LEU A 31 -10.49 4.11 9.58
C LEU A 31 -10.62 2.85 8.74
N LYS A 32 -10.02 2.91 7.55
CA LYS A 32 -9.80 1.77 6.67
C LYS A 32 -8.30 1.58 6.51
N MET A 33 -7.79 0.41 6.86
CA MET A 33 -6.41 0.00 6.60
C MET A 33 -6.39 -1.03 5.49
N VAL A 34 -5.57 -0.81 4.47
CA VAL A 34 -5.40 -1.75 3.36
C VAL A 34 -3.95 -2.17 3.29
N ARG A 35 -3.70 -3.48 3.22
CA ARG A 35 -2.39 -4.03 2.88
C ARG A 35 -2.34 -4.26 1.37
N PHE A 36 -1.34 -3.66 0.74
CA PHE A 36 -1.01 -3.83 -0.66
C PHE A 36 0.28 -4.62 -0.82
N ALA A 37 0.25 -5.57 -1.73
CA ALA A 37 1.41 -6.23 -2.28
C ALA A 37 2.04 -5.35 -3.37
N VAL A 38 3.18 -4.73 -3.08
CA VAL A 38 3.91 -3.90 -4.05
C VAL A 38 5.09 -4.68 -4.60
N GLU A 39 5.20 -4.76 -5.91
CA GLU A 39 6.25 -5.51 -6.60
C GLU A 39 6.97 -4.63 -7.61
N ASN A 40 8.29 -4.72 -7.65
CA ASN A 40 9.10 -4.08 -8.68
C ASN A 40 9.13 -4.95 -9.94
N LYS A 41 8.44 -4.49 -10.99
CA LYS A 41 8.33 -5.18 -12.28
C LYS A 41 9.47 -4.86 -13.25
N THR A 42 10.45 -4.07 -12.82
CA THR A 42 11.61 -3.71 -13.63
C THR A 42 12.78 -4.68 -13.38
N LEU A 43 13.80 -4.60 -14.23
CA LEU A 43 15.05 -5.35 -14.11
C LEU A 43 16.10 -4.65 -13.24
N SER A 44 15.74 -3.53 -12.60
CA SER A 44 16.63 -2.69 -11.80
C SER A 44 16.06 -2.41 -10.42
N ALA A 45 16.92 -2.15 -9.43
CA ALA A 45 16.44 -1.64 -8.15
C ALA A 45 15.81 -0.25 -8.32
N LEU A 46 14.67 -0.03 -7.65
CA LEU A 46 13.99 1.26 -7.63
C LEU A 46 14.10 1.86 -6.24
N ASN A 47 14.45 3.15 -6.17
CA ASN A 47 14.34 3.90 -4.93
C ASN A 47 12.86 4.12 -4.61
N ILE A 48 12.48 3.90 -3.36
CA ILE A 48 11.10 4.03 -2.90
C ILE A 48 11.03 4.79 -1.59
N ARG A 49 9.95 5.52 -1.40
CA ARG A 49 9.57 6.21 -0.17
C ARG A 49 8.10 6.04 0.09
N GLU A 50 7.69 6.05 1.35
CA GLU A 50 6.27 5.96 1.73
C GLU A 50 5.44 7.10 1.11
N SER A 51 6.03 8.28 0.97
CA SER A 51 5.42 9.44 0.29
C SER A 51 5.04 9.17 -1.16
N ASP A 52 5.72 8.24 -1.84
CA ASP A 52 5.46 7.95 -3.26
C ASP A 52 4.14 7.20 -3.47
N PHE A 53 3.59 6.63 -2.39
CA PHE A 53 2.31 5.92 -2.38
C PHE A 53 1.17 6.75 -1.77
N TRP A 54 1.45 7.99 -1.36
CA TRP A 54 0.45 8.87 -0.80
C TRP A 54 -0.55 9.31 -1.87
N GLN A 55 -1.83 9.37 -1.49
CA GLN A 55 -2.95 9.81 -2.32
C GLN A 55 -3.92 10.63 -1.47
N PRO A 56 -4.78 11.48 -2.07
CA PRO A 56 -5.84 12.17 -1.34
C PRO A 56 -6.66 11.19 -0.48
N GLY A 57 -6.94 11.58 0.77
CA GLY A 57 -7.63 10.71 1.75
C GLY A 57 -6.73 9.69 2.46
N THR A 58 -5.44 9.63 2.15
CA THR A 58 -4.45 8.84 2.89
C THR A 58 -4.04 9.57 4.16
N ARG A 59 -4.26 8.93 5.31
CA ARG A 59 -3.80 9.38 6.62
C ARG A 59 -2.39 8.91 6.95
N ALA A 60 -2.03 7.71 6.52
CA ALA A 60 -0.69 7.16 6.70
C ALA A 60 -0.35 6.13 5.62
N VAL A 61 0.93 6.06 5.27
CA VAL A 61 1.53 4.98 4.49
C VAL A 61 2.66 4.41 5.33
N MET A 62 2.75 3.09 5.43
CA MET A 62 3.83 2.40 6.13
C MET A 62 4.32 1.22 5.31
N PHE A 63 5.63 1.05 5.24
CA PHE A 63 6.22 -0.19 4.72
C PHE A 63 6.24 -1.27 5.79
N SER A 64 6.10 -2.54 5.39
CA SER A 64 6.19 -3.67 6.33
C SER A 64 7.57 -3.83 6.96
N GLN A 65 8.59 -3.25 6.32
CA GLN A 65 9.95 -3.18 6.80
C GLN A 65 10.59 -1.86 6.33
N PRO A 66 11.52 -1.27 7.10
CA PRO A 66 12.26 -0.09 6.65
C PRO A 66 13.00 -0.40 5.35
N ALA A 67 12.67 0.31 4.28
CA ALA A 67 13.30 0.14 2.97
C ALA A 67 13.35 1.48 2.24
N SER A 68 14.50 1.79 1.65
CA SER A 68 14.67 2.90 0.71
C SER A 68 14.77 2.44 -0.74
N GLN A 69 14.83 1.12 -0.97
CA GLN A 69 14.94 0.48 -2.28
C GLN A 69 14.13 -0.80 -2.33
N LEU A 70 13.52 -1.06 -3.49
CA LEU A 70 12.94 -2.34 -3.85
C LEU A 70 13.74 -2.94 -5.00
N LEU A 71 14.39 -4.07 -4.75
CA LEU A 71 15.20 -4.76 -5.77
C LEU A 71 14.34 -5.24 -6.94
N ALA A 72 14.98 -5.51 -8.08
CA ALA A 72 14.30 -6.05 -9.26
C ALA A 72 13.54 -7.35 -8.92
N GLY A 73 12.26 -7.44 -9.30
CA GLY A 73 11.39 -8.58 -9.01
C GLY A 73 11.03 -8.77 -7.53
N ALA A 74 11.53 -7.94 -6.62
CA ALA A 74 11.22 -8.05 -5.20
C ALA A 74 9.82 -7.51 -4.90
N ARG A 75 9.23 -8.06 -3.83
CA ARG A 75 7.92 -7.68 -3.31
C ARG A 75 8.02 -7.20 -1.87
N MET A 76 7.22 -6.21 -1.52
CA MET A 76 7.07 -5.67 -0.17
C MET A 76 5.60 -5.38 0.11
N ASP A 77 5.20 -5.52 1.37
CA ASP A 77 3.86 -5.12 1.79
C ASP A 77 3.85 -3.64 2.19
N VAL A 78 2.84 -2.92 1.71
CA VAL A 78 2.60 -1.50 2.01
C VAL A 78 1.24 -1.37 2.66
N TYR A 79 1.19 -0.80 3.86
CA TYR A 79 -0.04 -0.53 4.60
C TYR A 79 -0.45 0.91 4.36
N VAL A 80 -1.70 1.11 3.93
CA VAL A 80 -2.28 2.43 3.71
C VAL A 80 -3.48 2.60 4.62
N ILE A 81 -3.47 3.63 5.46
CA ILE A 81 -4.59 4.01 6.32
C ILE A 81 -5.32 5.18 5.67
N ARG A 82 -6.63 5.07 5.54
CA ARG A 82 -7.54 6.08 5.01
C ARG A 82 -8.66 6.37 5.98
N ASP A 83 -9.31 7.51 5.78
CA ASP A 83 -10.63 7.76 6.34
C ASP A 83 -11.62 6.68 5.91
N GLY A 84 -12.43 6.18 6.85
CA GLY A 84 -13.40 5.11 6.62
C GLY A 84 -14.56 5.51 5.69
N GLU A 85 -14.67 6.79 5.32
CA GLU A 85 -15.73 7.32 4.44
C GLU A 85 -15.31 7.45 2.96
N GLY A 86 -14.07 7.09 2.61
CA GLY A 86 -13.61 7.07 1.21
C GLY A 86 -13.92 5.74 0.53
N ASN A 87 -15.10 5.65 -0.09
CA ASN A 87 -15.45 4.60 -1.06
C ASN A 87 -14.71 4.81 -2.38
#